data_AF-A0A837P3G0-F1
#
_entry.id   AF-A0A837P3G0-F1
#
_cell.length_a   1.000
_cell.length_b   1.000
_cell.length_c   1.000
_cell.angle_alpha   90.00
_cell.angle_beta   90.00
_cell.angle_gamma   90.00
#
_symmetry.space_group_name_H-M   'P 1'
#
loop_
_entity.id
_entity.type
_entity.pdbx_description
1 polymer ?
#
loop_
_entity_poly.entity_id
_entity_poly.type
_entity_poly.pdbx_seq_one_letter_code
_entity_poly.pdbx_strand_id
1 'polypeptide(L)'
;MIKEETAGMTLDEMEAKLEQATRDKKAFKKAMLKPQIEVDKYRKAIKTVDEQIDQLQELQRMAMGDQEQVDTEFFRFKMGTVNPNTSRNWNLERDKDATPKELTAVFERFDDTLIKTSRSVNETEIKNRLASGELYATPDGKIMDSNLKALPGYSGSLKKPKISVKAKED
;
A
#
# COMPACT_ATOMS: atom_id res chain seq x y z
N MET A 1 -26.47 -29.68 3.96
CA MET A 1 -27.45 -28.71 4.48
C MET A 1 -28.71 -28.59 3.62
N ILE A 2 -28.68 -28.20 2.34
CA ILE A 2 -29.93 -28.01 1.57
C ILE A 2 -30.72 -29.32 1.35
N LYS A 3 -30.06 -30.47 1.14
CA LYS A 3 -30.73 -31.74 0.83
C LYS A 3 -31.52 -32.37 1.99
N GLU A 4 -31.22 -32.02 3.23
CA GLU A 4 -31.88 -32.59 4.41
C GLU A 4 -33.10 -31.75 4.84
N GLU A 5 -33.07 -30.43 4.65
CA GLU A 5 -34.19 -29.54 4.98
C GLU A 5 -35.31 -29.54 3.93
N THR A 6 -35.06 -30.03 2.71
CA THR A 6 -36.05 -30.01 1.61
C THR A 6 -36.70 -31.35 1.32
N ALA A 7 -36.32 -32.41 2.03
CA ALA A 7 -36.93 -33.71 1.89
C ALA A 7 -38.40 -33.67 2.36
N GLY A 8 -39.34 -33.82 1.42
CA GLY A 8 -40.78 -33.85 1.70
C GLY A 8 -41.53 -32.53 1.54
N MET A 9 -40.88 -31.42 1.13
CA MET A 9 -41.60 -30.19 0.79
C MET A 9 -42.32 -30.28 -0.55
N THR A 10 -43.49 -29.65 -0.63
CA THR A 10 -44.24 -29.42 -1.87
C THR A 10 -43.62 -28.28 -2.68
N LEU A 11 -43.95 -28.20 -3.97
CA LEU A 11 -43.50 -27.11 -4.86
C LEU A 11 -43.94 -25.73 -4.35
N ASP A 12 -45.16 -25.63 -3.81
CA ASP A 12 -45.70 -24.38 -3.27
C ASP A 12 -44.93 -23.91 -2.02
N GLU A 13 -44.54 -24.84 -1.14
CA GLU A 13 -43.71 -24.53 0.04
C GLU A 13 -42.30 -24.10 -0.35
N MET A 14 -41.74 -24.70 -1.41
CA MET A 14 -40.45 -24.29 -1.95
C MET A 14 -40.52 -22.88 -2.55
N GLU A 15 -41.58 -22.56 -3.30
CA GLU A 15 -41.77 -21.23 -3.89
C GLU A 15 -41.98 -20.16 -2.80
N ALA A 16 -42.77 -20.45 -1.77
CA ALA A 16 -42.96 -19.54 -0.64
C ALA A 16 -41.63 -19.25 0.10
N LYS A 17 -40.80 -20.27 0.31
CA LYS A 17 -39.45 -20.09 0.89
C LYS A 17 -38.53 -19.30 -0.03
N LEU A 18 -38.60 -19.52 -1.35
CA LEU A 18 -37.81 -18.78 -2.34
C LEU A 18 -38.20 -17.30 -2.36
N GLU A 19 -39.49 -16.98 -2.33
CA GLU A 19 -39.98 -15.61 -2.24
C GLU A 19 -39.49 -14.93 -0.97
N GLN A 20 -39.63 -15.60 0.18
CA GLN A 20 -39.21 -15.04 1.46
C GLN A 20 -37.69 -14.79 1.48
N ALA A 21 -36.88 -15.78 1.07
CA ALA A 21 -35.43 -15.63 0.97
C ALA A 21 -35.03 -14.49 0.01
N THR A 22 -35.78 -14.29 -1.08
CA THR A 22 -35.55 -13.20 -2.03
C THR A 22 -35.87 -11.83 -1.42
N ARG A 23 -36.97 -11.73 -0.65
CA ARG A 23 -37.34 -10.51 0.09
C ARG A 23 -36.29 -10.18 1.15
N ASP A 24 -35.87 -11.17 1.93
CA ASP A 24 -34.86 -11.01 2.98
C ASP A 24 -33.51 -10.59 2.40
N LYS A 25 -33.07 -11.21 1.29
CA LYS A 25 -31.88 -10.80 0.56
C LYS A 25 -31.93 -9.33 0.13
N LYS A 26 -33.09 -8.84 -0.34
CA LYS A 26 -33.27 -7.43 -0.71
C LYS A 26 -33.23 -6.51 0.51
N ALA A 27 -33.86 -6.91 1.61
CA ALA A 27 -33.84 -6.17 2.86
C ALA A 27 -32.41 -6.05 3.43
N PHE A 28 -31.65 -7.15 3.48
CA PHE A 28 -30.26 -7.15 3.93
C PHE A 28 -29.37 -6.26 3.04
N LYS A 29 -29.49 -6.35 1.71
CA LYS A 29 -28.76 -5.44 0.81
C LYS A 29 -29.03 -3.98 1.11
N LYS A 30 -30.29 -3.60 1.35
CA LYS A 30 -30.66 -2.23 1.69
C LYS A 30 -30.12 -1.82 3.06
N ALA A 31 -30.18 -2.72 4.04
CA ALA A 31 -29.64 -2.48 5.38
C ALA A 31 -28.12 -2.25 5.36
N MET A 32 -27.38 -2.95 4.50
CA MET A 32 -25.92 -2.78 4.35
C MET A 32 -25.49 -1.45 3.74
N LEU A 33 -26.36 -0.75 3.00
CA LEU A 33 -25.98 0.51 2.34
C LEU A 33 -25.58 1.59 3.35
N LYS A 34 -26.32 1.74 4.45
CA LYS A 34 -26.02 2.77 5.47
C LYS A 34 -24.67 2.53 6.16
N PRO A 35 -24.38 1.33 6.72
CA PRO A 35 -23.05 1.01 7.24
C PRO A 35 -21.93 1.18 6.21
N GLN A 36 -22.16 0.82 4.94
CA GLN A 36 -21.15 0.97 3.90
C GLN A 36 -20.78 2.45 3.68
N ILE A 37 -21.78 3.33 3.63
CA ILE A 37 -21.56 4.79 3.51
C ILE A 37 -20.77 5.33 4.71
N GLU A 38 -21.10 4.90 5.93
CA GLU A 38 -20.37 5.31 7.14
C GLU A 38 -18.92 4.82 7.13
N VAL A 39 -18.68 3.56 6.75
CA VAL A 39 -17.32 3.02 6.58
C VAL A 39 -16.54 3.85 5.56
N ASP A 40 -17.15 4.20 4.43
CA ASP A 40 -16.49 5.00 3.40
C ASP A 40 -16.23 6.44 3.85
N LYS A 41 -17.08 7.01 4.71
CA LYS A 41 -16.84 8.30 5.36
C LYS A 41 -15.62 8.24 6.29
N TYR A 42 -15.52 7.23 7.16
CA TYR A 42 -14.36 7.07 8.04
C TYR A 42 -13.08 6.81 7.26
N ARG A 43 -13.12 6.03 6.18
CA ARG A 43 -11.96 5.83 5.29
C ARG A 43 -11.45 7.14 4.70
N LYS A 44 -12.35 8.03 4.28
CA LYS A 44 -11.97 9.37 3.80
C LYS A 44 -11.35 10.23 4.92
N ALA A 45 -11.95 10.22 6.11
CA ALA A 45 -11.43 10.97 7.24
C ALA A 45 -10.04 10.48 7.67
N ILE A 46 -9.81 9.16 7.72
CA ILE A 46 -8.50 8.56 7.99
C ILE A 46 -7.49 9.06 6.96
N LYS A 47 -7.81 8.99 5.67
CA LYS A 47 -6.92 9.48 4.61
C LYS A 47 -6.54 10.95 4.79
N THR A 48 -7.51 11.81 5.13
CA THR A 48 -7.24 13.23 5.40
C THR A 48 -6.32 13.42 6.61
N VAL A 49 -6.52 12.66 7.68
CA VAL A 49 -5.66 12.71 8.86
C VAL A 49 -4.26 12.18 8.56
N ASP A 50 -4.13 11.11 7.78
CA ASP A 50 -2.83 10.57 7.34
C ASP A 50 -2.05 11.62 6.54
N GLU A 51 -2.71 12.31 5.60
CA GLU A 51 -2.11 13.41 4.82
C GLU A 51 -1.63 14.56 5.72
N GLN A 52 -2.40 14.91 6.76
CA GLN A 52 -2.00 15.93 7.75
C GLN A 52 -0.80 15.48 8.60
N ILE A 53 -0.78 14.22 9.03
CA ILE A 53 0.35 13.64 9.78
C ILE A 53 1.62 13.70 8.94
N ASP A 54 1.54 13.29 7.67
CA ASP A 54 2.68 13.31 6.75
C ASP A 54 3.23 14.73 6.54
N GLN A 55 2.35 15.72 6.38
CA GLN A 55 2.72 17.14 6.27
C GLN A 55 3.42 17.65 7.53
N LEU A 56 2.86 17.36 8.72
CA LEU A 56 3.45 17.79 9.99
C LEU A 56 4.81 17.14 10.24
N GLN A 57 4.96 15.85 9.94
CA GLN A 57 6.26 15.17 10.03
C GLN A 57 7.28 15.74 9.06
N GLU A 58 6.86 16.20 7.88
CA GLU A 58 7.75 16.88 6.96
C GLU A 58 8.23 18.23 7.50
N LEU A 59 7.33 19.02 8.08
CA LEU A 59 7.69 20.28 8.72
C LEU A 59 8.64 20.05 9.90
N GLN A 60 8.42 19.00 10.70
CA GLN A 60 9.35 18.60 11.76
C GLN A 60 10.74 18.26 11.20
N ARG A 61 10.81 17.49 10.10
CA ARG A 61 12.10 17.18 9.43
C ARG A 61 12.80 18.44 8.95
N MET A 62 12.08 19.33 8.27
CA MET A 62 12.63 20.61 7.80
C MET A 62 13.14 21.47 8.96
N ALA A 63 12.40 21.53 10.07
CA ALA A 63 12.79 22.30 11.24
C ALA A 63 14.02 21.73 11.96
N MET A 64 14.19 20.40 11.97
CA MET A 64 15.39 19.75 12.52
C MET A 64 16.62 19.92 11.60
N GLY A 65 16.43 20.11 10.30
CA GLY A 65 17.51 20.18 9.33
C GLY A 65 18.40 18.92 9.37
N ASP A 66 19.72 19.13 9.43
CA ASP A 66 20.70 18.03 9.50
C ASP A 66 20.98 17.55 10.94
N GLN A 67 20.24 18.05 11.94
CA GLN A 67 20.47 17.68 13.34
C GLN A 67 19.91 16.28 13.64
N GLU A 68 20.74 15.40 14.20
CA GLU A 68 20.29 14.07 14.64
C GLU A 68 19.29 14.17 15.81
N GLN A 69 19.44 15.19 16.66
CA GLN A 69 18.59 15.40 17.82
C GLN A 69 18.31 16.89 18.04
N VAL A 70 17.05 17.20 18.34
CA VAL A 70 16.59 18.54 18.74
C VAL A 70 15.80 18.41 20.03
N ASP A 71 16.17 19.21 21.02
CA ASP A 71 15.55 19.23 22.34
C ASP A 71 14.81 20.56 22.51
N THR A 72 13.49 20.52 22.70
CA THR A 72 12.66 21.69 23.03
C THR A 72 12.40 21.74 24.54
N GLU A 73 11.60 22.69 25.01
CA GLU A 73 11.20 22.76 26.42
C GLU A 73 10.53 21.45 26.88
N PHE A 74 9.60 20.91 26.10
CA PHE A 74 8.77 19.77 26.49
C PHE A 74 9.14 18.44 25.82
N PHE A 75 9.91 18.48 24.72
CA PHE A 75 10.12 17.29 23.88
C PHE A 75 11.57 17.10 23.46
N ARG A 76 11.94 15.83 23.27
CA ARG A 76 13.15 15.39 22.59
C ARG A 76 12.78 14.75 21.27
N PHE A 77 13.23 15.35 20.18
CA PHE A 77 13.09 14.85 18.82
C PHE A 77 14.39 14.17 18.41
N LYS A 78 14.30 12.95 17.88
CA LYS A 78 15.43 12.22 17.32
C LYS A 78 15.13 11.83 15.87
N MET A 79 15.99 12.27 14.94
CA MET A 79 15.96 11.89 13.54
C MET A 79 16.49 10.46 13.42
N GLY A 80 15.66 9.55 12.91
CA GLY A 80 16.10 8.20 12.59
C GLY A 80 17.03 8.19 11.37
N THR A 81 17.82 7.13 11.24
CA THR A 81 18.60 6.89 10.02
C THR A 81 17.88 5.90 9.11
N VAL A 82 17.93 6.17 7.80
CA VAL A 82 17.38 5.27 6.79
C VAL A 82 18.55 4.59 6.11
N ASN A 83 18.74 3.31 6.43
CA ASN A 83 19.80 2.52 5.81
C ASN A 83 19.38 2.12 4.38
N PRO A 84 20.07 2.57 3.32
CA PRO A 84 19.76 2.18 1.95
C PRO A 84 19.99 0.70 1.69
N ASN A 85 20.87 0.05 2.46
CA ASN A 85 21.20 -1.37 2.28
C ASN A 85 20.12 -2.31 2.85
N THR A 86 18.93 -1.80 3.16
CA THR A 86 17.81 -2.59 3.67
C THR A 86 16.60 -2.45 2.75
N SER A 87 16.19 -3.54 2.09
CA SER A 87 15.12 -3.52 1.09
C SER A 87 13.80 -2.91 1.58
N ARG A 88 13.44 -3.12 2.86
CA ARG A 88 12.23 -2.55 3.48
C ARG A 88 12.21 -1.02 3.54
N ASN A 89 13.36 -0.37 3.38
CA ASN A 89 13.51 1.08 3.40
C ASN A 89 13.28 1.72 2.03
N TRP A 90 13.07 0.93 0.99
CA TRP A 90 12.75 1.41 -0.34
C TRP A 90 11.23 1.45 -0.59
N ASN A 91 10.77 2.58 -1.09
CA ASN A 91 9.46 2.73 -1.69
C ASN A 91 9.59 2.46 -3.19
N LEU A 92 8.65 1.69 -3.72
CA LEU A 92 8.48 1.48 -5.15
C LEU A 92 7.11 2.00 -5.52
N GLU A 93 7.06 2.76 -6.60
CA GLU A 93 5.81 3.19 -7.21
C GLU A 93 5.77 2.65 -8.62
N ARG A 94 4.62 2.09 -9.01
CA ARG A 94 4.39 1.59 -10.35
C ARG A 94 3.71 2.67 -11.17
N ASP A 95 4.11 2.80 -12.43
CA ASP A 95 3.40 3.65 -13.38
C ASP A 95 1.94 3.24 -13.48
N LYS A 96 1.04 4.19 -13.25
CA LYS A 96 -0.41 3.96 -13.20
C LYS A 96 -0.99 3.61 -14.57
N ASP A 97 -0.31 4.02 -15.63
CA ASP A 97 -0.75 3.86 -17.02
C ASP A 97 -0.35 2.50 -17.61
N ALA A 98 0.60 1.79 -17.00
CA ALA A 98 1.04 0.49 -17.48
C ALA A 98 0.15 -0.64 -16.92
N THR A 99 -0.46 -1.43 -17.81
CA THR A 99 -1.21 -2.61 -17.36
C THR A 99 -0.24 -3.69 -16.88
N PRO A 100 -0.65 -4.57 -15.93
CA PRO A 100 0.24 -5.62 -15.43
C PRO A 100 0.77 -6.55 -16.52
N LYS A 101 0.00 -6.80 -17.59
CA LYS A 101 0.40 -7.65 -18.72
C LYS A 101 1.45 -6.97 -19.60
N GLU A 102 1.27 -5.69 -19.90
CA GLU A 102 2.26 -4.91 -20.65
C GLU A 102 3.57 -4.83 -19.89
N LEU A 103 3.49 -4.57 -18.58
CA LEU A 103 4.66 -4.51 -17.72
C LEU A 103 5.42 -5.83 -17.73
N THR A 104 4.76 -6.97 -17.50
CA THR A 104 5.44 -8.28 -17.58
C THR A 104 6.07 -8.56 -18.95
N ALA A 105 5.41 -8.19 -20.05
CA ALA A 105 5.96 -8.40 -21.39
C ALA A 105 7.21 -7.55 -21.68
N VAL A 106 7.29 -6.35 -21.08
CA VAL A 106 8.51 -5.54 -21.13
C VAL A 106 9.61 -6.19 -20.30
N PHE A 107 9.28 -6.70 -19.11
CA PHE A 107 10.25 -7.38 -18.25
C PHE A 107 10.78 -8.69 -18.85
N GLU A 108 9.99 -9.44 -19.62
CA GLU A 108 10.47 -10.64 -20.35
C GLU A 108 11.65 -10.34 -21.30
N ARG A 109 11.77 -9.09 -21.77
CA ARG A 109 12.86 -8.64 -22.65
C ARG A 109 13.94 -7.83 -21.90
N PHE A 110 13.62 -7.37 -20.70
CA PHE A 110 14.49 -6.53 -19.90
C PHE A 110 15.30 -7.37 -18.91
N ASP A 111 14.61 -8.11 -18.05
CA ASP A 111 15.14 -9.00 -17.02
C ASP A 111 14.01 -9.93 -16.57
N ASP A 112 14.06 -11.19 -17.00
CA ASP A 112 13.05 -12.20 -16.72
C ASP A 112 13.07 -12.69 -15.27
N THR A 113 14.20 -12.54 -14.57
CA THR A 113 14.36 -12.91 -13.17
C THR A 113 13.51 -12.04 -12.23
N LEU A 114 13.08 -10.86 -12.70
CA LEU A 114 12.15 -9.97 -12.00
C LEU A 114 10.69 -10.34 -12.23
N ILE A 115 10.37 -11.39 -12.99
CA ILE A 115 8.99 -11.84 -13.19
C ILE A 115 8.59 -12.82 -12.08
N LYS A 116 7.53 -12.48 -11.34
CA LYS A 116 6.96 -13.37 -10.31
C LYS A 116 5.89 -14.29 -10.88
N THR A 117 5.05 -13.75 -11.77
CA THR A 117 4.02 -14.49 -12.51
C THR A 117 3.82 -13.83 -13.86
N SER A 118 3.05 -14.47 -14.75
CA SER A 118 2.68 -13.90 -16.06
C SER A 118 1.88 -12.58 -16.01
N ARG A 119 1.55 -12.07 -14.81
CA ARG A 119 0.87 -10.77 -14.61
C ARG A 119 1.45 -9.95 -13.46
N SER A 120 2.63 -10.30 -12.95
CA SER A 120 3.24 -9.55 -11.83
C SER A 120 4.75 -9.58 -11.86
N VAL A 121 5.34 -8.39 -11.69
CA VAL A 121 6.76 -8.20 -11.42
C VAL A 121 7.05 -8.41 -9.93
N ASN A 122 8.23 -8.90 -9.61
CA ASN A 122 8.70 -9.18 -8.26
C ASN A 122 9.26 -7.91 -7.60
N GLU A 123 8.38 -7.06 -7.09
CA GLU A 123 8.76 -5.82 -6.39
C GLU A 123 9.66 -6.05 -5.18
N THR A 124 9.53 -7.21 -4.51
CA THR A 124 10.43 -7.59 -3.41
C THR A 124 11.86 -7.73 -3.91
N GLU A 125 12.05 -8.35 -5.07
CA GLU A 125 13.36 -8.54 -5.67
C GLU A 125 13.96 -7.21 -6.15
N ILE A 126 13.15 -6.33 -6.77
CA ILE A 126 13.61 -4.97 -7.13
C ILE A 126 14.17 -4.23 -5.90
N LYS A 127 13.48 -4.31 -4.74
CA LYS A 127 13.96 -3.68 -3.50
C LYS A 127 15.21 -4.34 -2.93
N ASN A 128 15.37 -5.65 -3.10
CA ASN A 128 16.59 -6.35 -2.69
C ASN A 128 17.78 -5.88 -3.54
N ARG A 129 17.58 -5.73 -4.84
CA ARG A 129 18.63 -5.25 -5.75
C ARG A 129 19.01 -3.80 -5.51
N LEU A 130 18.02 -2.93 -5.23
CA LEU A 130 18.28 -1.57 -4.74
C LEU A 130 19.08 -1.55 -3.44
N ALA A 131 18.79 -2.46 -2.51
CA ALA A 131 19.50 -2.58 -1.25
C ALA A 131 20.91 -3.18 -1.40
N SER A 132 21.14 -4.03 -2.39
CA SER A 132 22.45 -4.61 -2.69
C SER A 132 23.37 -3.68 -3.52
N GLY A 133 22.80 -2.64 -4.14
CA GLY A 133 23.49 -1.75 -5.06
C GLY A 133 23.56 -2.23 -6.51
N GLU A 134 22.96 -3.38 -6.84
CA GLU A 134 22.81 -3.85 -8.23
C GLU A 134 21.92 -2.91 -9.06
N LEU A 135 20.88 -2.37 -8.42
CA LEU A 135 20.09 -1.26 -8.93
C LEU A 135 20.36 -0.02 -8.08
N TYR A 136 20.23 1.16 -8.67
CA TYR A 136 20.25 2.42 -7.94
C TYR A 136 19.12 3.35 -8.40
N ALA A 137 18.63 4.20 -7.50
CA ALA A 137 17.62 5.19 -7.80
C ALA A 137 18.26 6.57 -7.99
N THR A 138 17.87 7.26 -9.05
CA THR A 138 18.28 8.64 -9.32
C THR A 138 17.49 9.64 -8.45
N PRO A 139 17.95 10.90 -8.32
CA PRO A 139 17.19 11.94 -7.60
C PRO A 139 15.80 12.21 -8.17
N ASP A 140 15.58 12.01 -9.48
CA ASP A 140 14.28 12.10 -10.15
C ASP A 140 13.44 10.82 -10.04
N GLY A 141 13.88 9.84 -9.25
CA GLY A 141 13.14 8.63 -8.90
C GLY A 141 13.23 7.49 -9.92
N LYS A 142 14.00 7.64 -11.00
CA LYS A 142 14.22 6.54 -11.95
C LYS A 142 15.11 5.48 -11.33
N ILE A 143 14.77 4.21 -11.55
CA ILE A 143 15.63 3.10 -11.15
C ILE A 143 16.49 2.72 -12.35
N MET A 144 17.78 2.51 -12.12
CA MET A 144 18.74 2.18 -13.17
C MET A 144 19.56 0.96 -12.76
N ASP A 145 19.92 0.15 -13.75
CA ASP A 145 20.91 -0.91 -13.59
C ASP A 145 22.35 -0.39 -13.73
N SER A 146 23.32 -1.29 -13.53
CA SER A 146 24.75 -0.99 -13.66
C SER A 146 25.17 -0.54 -15.08
N ASN A 147 24.35 -0.80 -16.10
CA ASN A 147 24.58 -0.38 -17.49
C ASN A 147 23.85 0.93 -17.84
N LEU A 148 23.34 1.65 -16.84
CA LEU A 148 22.56 2.88 -16.99
C LEU A 148 21.23 2.68 -17.74
N LYS A 149 20.71 1.45 -17.78
CA LYS A 149 19.40 1.16 -18.38
C LYS A 149 18.31 1.40 -17.35
N ALA A 150 17.33 2.22 -17.69
CA ALA A 150 16.20 2.50 -16.81
C ALA A 150 15.28 1.28 -16.66
N LEU A 151 14.94 0.94 -15.42
CA LEU A 151 13.95 -0.07 -15.10
C LEU A 151 12.57 0.44 -15.55
N PRO A 152 11.86 -0.29 -16.43
CA PRO A 152 10.62 0.20 -17.01
C PRO A 152 9.45 0.10 -16.01
N GLY A 153 8.57 1.10 -16.01
CA GLY A 153 7.29 1.08 -15.31
C GLY A 153 7.37 1.18 -13.78
N TYR A 154 8.55 1.45 -13.22
CA TYR A 154 8.80 1.58 -11.80
C TYR A 154 9.68 2.78 -11.47
N SER A 155 9.31 3.50 -10.42
CA SER A 155 10.15 4.50 -9.76
C SER A 155 10.47 4.06 -8.34
N GLY A 156 11.60 4.54 -7.82
CA GLY A 156 12.14 4.14 -6.53
C GLY A 156 12.61 5.33 -5.72
N SER A 157 12.35 5.30 -4.41
CA SER A 157 12.89 6.29 -3.48
C SER A 157 13.17 5.65 -2.13
N LEU A 158 14.17 6.19 -1.41
CA LEU A 158 14.35 5.85 -0.01
C LEU A 158 13.22 6.46 0.81
N LYS A 159 12.71 5.69 1.75
CA LYS A 159 11.78 6.21 2.76
C LYS A 159 12.40 7.40 3.46
N LYS A 160 11.58 8.38 3.81
CA LYS A 160 12.04 9.50 4.63
C LYS A 160 12.39 9.02 6.04
N PRO A 161 13.42 9.60 6.67
CA PRO A 161 13.69 9.43 8.09
C PRO A 161 12.45 9.60 8.96
N LYS A 162 12.24 8.65 9.87
CA LYS A 162 11.20 8.78 10.90
C LYS A 162 11.75 9.61 12.05
N ILE A 163 10.92 10.52 12.55
CA ILE A 163 11.23 11.28 13.76
C ILE A 163 10.62 10.54 14.95
N SER A 164 11.45 10.22 15.94
CA SER A 164 11.01 9.73 17.24
C SER A 164 10.87 10.92 18.18
N VAL A 165 9.72 11.05 18.85
CA VAL A 165 9.46 12.11 19.82
C VAL A 165 9.26 11.49 21.20
N LYS A 166 9.92 12.05 22.21
CA LYS A 166 9.70 11.70 23.63
C LYS A 166 9.41 12.97 24.41
N ALA A 167 8.44 12.95 25.31
CA ALA A 167 8.30 14.00 26.30
C ALA A 167 9.52 14.00 27.22
N LYS A 168 9.96 15.19 27.64
CA LYS A 168 10.92 15.31 28.74
C LYS A 168 10.16 15.12 30.04
N GLU A 169 10.71 14.30 30.94
CA GLU A 169 10.21 14.25 32.31
C GLU A 169 10.63 15.55 33.01
N ASP A 170 9.69 16.17 33.74
CA ASP A 170 9.93 17.37 34.55
C ASP A 170 10.95 17.11 35.67
#